data_AF-A0A671MQS6-F1
#
_entry.id   AF-A0A671MQS6-F1
#
_cell.length_a   1.000
_cell.length_b   1.000
_cell.length_c   1.000
_cell.angle_alpha   90.00
_cell.angle_beta   90.00
_cell.angle_gamma   90.00
#
_symmetry.space_group_name_H-M   'P 1'
#
loop_
_entity.id
_entity.type
_entity.pdbx_description
1 polymer ?
#
loop_
_entity_poly.entity_id
_entity_poly.type
_entity_poly.pdbx_seq_one_letter_code
_entity_poly.pdbx_strand_id
1 'polypeptide(L)'
;MLIKLSKPATLNQYVQTVALPNGCAADGTMCSVTGWGNTMSSSESADPNKLQCLEIPILSDSDCNNSYPGMITDTMFCAGYLEGGKDSCQKDHPGVYGKVI
;
A
#
# COMPACT_ATOMS: atom_id res chain seq x y z
N MET A 1 -11.39 5.75 9.19
CA MET A 1 -11.46 5.35 10.62
C MET A 1 -10.35 6.09 11.36
N LEU A 2 -10.60 6.67 12.55
CA LEU A 2 -9.57 7.30 13.39
C LEU A 2 -9.44 6.52 14.70
N ILE A 3 -8.20 6.31 15.14
CA ILE A 3 -7.89 5.65 16.42
C ILE A 3 -7.21 6.67 17.33
N LYS A 4 -7.80 6.89 18.51
CA LYS A 4 -7.22 7.76 19.55
C LYS A 4 -6.39 6.91 20.51
N LEU A 5 -5.11 7.24 20.66
CA LEU A 5 -4.24 6.59 21.63
C LEU A 5 -4.71 6.89 23.07
N SER A 6 -4.59 5.91 23.96
CA SER A 6 -4.92 6.08 25.39
C SER A 6 -3.99 7.08 26.10
N LYS A 7 -2.77 7.24 25.58
CA LYS A 7 -1.78 8.26 25.99
C LYS A 7 -1.09 8.84 24.74
N PRO A 8 -0.67 10.12 24.76
CA PRO A 8 0.10 10.70 23.66
C PRO A 8 1.39 9.92 23.39
N ALA A 9 1.76 9.79 22.12
CA ALA A 9 3.03 9.19 21.72
C ALA A 9 4.21 10.13 22.03
N THR A 10 5.32 9.56 22.48
CA THR A 10 6.57 10.31 22.68
C THR A 10 7.33 10.41 21.35
N LEU A 11 7.21 11.55 20.67
CA LEU A 11 7.89 11.78 19.39
C LEU A 11 9.41 11.84 19.57
N ASN A 12 10.12 11.25 18.61
CA ASN A 12 11.57 11.19 18.58
C ASN A 12 12.07 10.86 17.15
N GLN A 13 13.35 10.53 16.99
CA GLN A 13 13.93 10.20 15.68
C GLN A 13 13.35 8.94 15.00
N TYR A 14 12.67 8.06 15.74
CA TYR A 14 12.01 6.85 15.24
C TYR A 14 10.49 6.93 15.25
N VAL A 15 9.90 7.95 15.89
CA VAL A 15 8.44 8.12 16.03
C VAL A 15 8.06 9.54 15.63
N GLN A 16 7.45 9.69 14.46
CA GLN A 16 7.07 10.97 13.87
C GLN A 16 5.67 10.90 13.27
N THR A 17 5.04 12.07 13.11
CA THR A 17 3.73 12.20 12.46
C THR A 17 3.88 12.31 10.94
N VAL A 18 2.94 11.73 10.19
CA VAL A 18 2.81 11.95 8.75
C VAL A 18 1.86 13.12 8.46
N ALA A 19 2.21 13.96 7.49
CA ALA A 19 1.35 15.07 7.07
C ALA A 19 0.18 14.57 6.21
N LEU A 20 -0.97 15.25 6.31
CA LEU A 20 -2.08 15.01 5.40
C LEU A 20 -1.80 15.63 4.02
N PRO A 21 -2.24 15.00 2.92
CA PRO A 21 -2.08 15.56 1.59
C PRO A 21 -2.98 16.80 1.39
N ASN A 22 -2.51 17.74 0.57
CA ASN A 22 -3.27 18.95 0.19
C ASN A 22 -4.06 18.80 -1.11
N GLY A 23 -4.01 17.62 -1.74
CA GLY A 23 -4.66 17.31 -3.00
C GLY A 23 -4.36 15.88 -3.44
N CYS A 24 -5.01 15.43 -4.51
CA CYS A 24 -4.77 14.11 -5.09
C CYS A 24 -3.40 14.04 -5.77
N ALA A 25 -2.74 12.90 -5.66
CA ALA A 25 -1.53 12.62 -6.42
C ALA A 25 -1.87 12.31 -7.88
N ALA A 26 -0.96 12.64 -8.79
CA ALA A 26 -1.14 12.39 -10.22
C ALA A 26 -0.74 10.95 -10.60
N ASP A 27 -1.28 10.46 -11.71
CA ASP A 27 -0.88 9.20 -12.33
C ASP A 27 0.65 9.14 -12.53
N GLY A 28 1.23 7.98 -12.26
CA GLY A 28 2.68 7.76 -12.33
C GLY A 28 3.48 8.29 -11.13
N THR A 29 2.83 8.95 -10.16
CA THR A 29 3.52 9.37 -8.92
C THR A 29 4.05 8.15 -8.19
N MET A 30 5.35 8.11 -7.92
CA MET A 30 5.98 7.05 -7.15
C MET A 30 5.63 7.17 -5.68
N CYS A 31 5.19 6.06 -5.08
CA CYS A 31 4.80 5.95 -3.70
C CYS A 31 5.56 4.82 -3.00
N SER A 32 5.86 5.02 -1.72
CA SER A 32 6.43 4.00 -0.86
C SER A 32 5.34 3.29 -0.08
N VAL A 33 5.30 1.97 -0.18
CA VAL A 33 4.43 1.08 0.60
C VAL A 33 5.30 0.28 1.55
N THR A 34 4.98 0.33 2.85
CA THR A 34 5.73 -0.38 3.88
C THR A 34 4.85 -1.29 4.70
N GLY A 35 5.33 -2.46 5.12
CA GLY A 35 4.57 -3.36 5.98
C GLY A 35 5.31 -4.61 6.43
N TRP A 36 4.66 -5.37 7.32
CA TRP A 36 5.09 -6.69 7.78
C TRP A 36 4.23 -7.82 7.18
N GLY A 37 3.66 -7.57 6.01
CA GLY A 37 2.87 -8.55 5.25
C GLY A 37 3.74 -9.67 4.68
N ASN A 38 3.11 -10.66 4.05
CA ASN A 38 3.86 -11.72 3.37
C ASN A 38 4.66 -11.14 2.19
N THR A 39 5.87 -11.67 1.99
CA THR A 39 6.79 -11.23 0.92
C THR A 39 6.88 -12.19 -0.24
N MET A 40 6.26 -13.37 -0.16
CA MET A 40 6.34 -14.39 -1.20
C MET A 40 4.99 -15.11 -1.40
N SER A 41 4.76 -15.55 -2.63
CA SER A 41 3.67 -16.46 -3.03
C SER A 41 3.95 -17.94 -2.70
N SER A 42 5.12 -18.27 -2.15
CA SER A 42 5.58 -19.62 -1.79
C SER A 42 6.43 -19.61 -0.52
N SER A 43 6.62 -20.80 0.06
CA SER A 43 6.94 -21.15 1.46
C SER A 43 8.21 -20.62 2.14
N GLU A 44 8.87 -19.59 1.62
CA GLU A 44 10.00 -18.91 2.29
C GLU A 44 9.57 -17.51 2.73
N SER A 45 8.97 -17.42 3.91
CA SER A 45 8.56 -16.16 4.51
C SER A 45 9.80 -15.30 4.83
N ALA A 46 9.81 -14.04 4.38
CA ALA A 46 10.78 -13.06 4.88
C ALA A 46 10.71 -12.97 6.41
N ASP A 47 11.82 -12.54 7.01
CA ASP A 47 11.91 -12.33 8.46
C ASP A 47 10.72 -11.48 8.93
N PRO A 48 9.79 -12.07 9.72
CA PRO A 48 8.56 -11.38 10.12
C PRO A 48 8.83 -10.19 11.03
N ASN A 49 10.07 -10.04 11.53
CA ASN A 49 10.47 -8.93 12.40
C ASN A 49 11.04 -7.74 11.63
N LYS A 50 11.26 -7.88 10.31
CA LYS A 50 11.78 -6.79 9.48
C LYS A 50 10.65 -6.14 8.70
N LEU A 51 10.53 -4.82 8.87
CA LEU A 51 9.65 -4.01 8.04
C LEU A 51 10.16 -4.04 6.60
N GLN A 52 9.27 -4.35 5.67
CA GLN A 52 9.55 -4.35 4.24
C GLN A 52 9.10 -3.04 3.62
N CYS A 53 9.80 -2.58 2.59
CA CYS A 53 9.48 -1.37 1.84
C CYS A 53 9.47 -1.68 0.35
N LEU A 54 8.51 -1.10 -0.37
CA LEU A 54 8.33 -1.27 -1.80
C LEU A 54 7.96 0.07 -2.44
N GLU A 55 8.63 0.41 -3.53
CA GLU A 55 8.28 1.55 -4.38
C GLU A 55 7.36 1.09 -5.52
N ILE A 56 6.21 1.74 -5.69
CA ILE A 56 5.23 1.49 -6.75
C ILE A 56 4.66 2.80 -7.31
N PRO A 57 4.32 2.86 -8.60
CA PRO A 57 3.64 4.03 -9.17
C PRO A 57 2.13 3.98 -8.93
N ILE A 58 1.49 5.15 -8.83
CA ILE A 58 0.04 5.30 -8.99
C ILE A 58 -0.33 4.99 -10.45
N LEU A 59 -1.36 4.17 -10.64
CA LEU A 59 -1.89 3.82 -11.95
C LEU A 59 -3.03 4.76 -12.35
N SER A 60 -3.27 4.88 -13.65
CA SER A 60 -4.39 5.66 -14.17
C SER A 60 -5.73 5.05 -13.78
N ASP A 61 -6.76 5.87 -13.66
CA ASP A 61 -8.13 5.39 -13.44
C ASP A 61 -8.59 4.42 -14.53
N SER A 62 -8.14 4.62 -15.78
CA SER A 62 -8.43 3.69 -16.87
C SER A 62 -7.80 2.32 -16.65
N ASP A 63 -6.54 2.25 -16.24
CA ASP A 63 -5.87 0.98 -15.97
C ASP A 63 -6.51 0.27 -14.77
N CYS A 64 -6.82 1.04 -13.73
CA CYS A 64 -7.48 0.54 -12.52
C CYS A 64 -8.86 -0.06 -12.85
N ASN A 65 -9.68 0.66 -13.63
CA ASN A 65 -10.99 0.17 -14.08
C ASN A 65 -10.90 -1.01 -15.05
N ASN A 66 -9.88 -1.07 -15.91
CA ASN A 66 -9.66 -2.20 -16.80
C ASN A 66 -9.29 -3.47 -16.02
N SER A 67 -8.46 -3.33 -14.99
CA SER A 67 -8.08 -4.45 -14.11
C SER A 67 -9.22 -4.87 -13.18
N TYR A 68 -10.08 -3.93 -12.75
CA TYR A 68 -11.14 -4.16 -11.79
C TYR A 68 -12.50 -3.56 -12.23
N PRO A 69 -13.13 -4.05 -13.33
CA PRO A 69 -14.32 -3.43 -13.90
C PRO A 69 -15.50 -3.37 -12.92
N GLY A 70 -16.00 -2.15 -12.67
CA GLY A 70 -17.15 -1.90 -11.79
C GLY A 70 -16.88 -2.08 -10.30
N MET A 71 -15.63 -2.28 -9.89
CA MET A 71 -15.23 -2.44 -8.48
C MET A 71 -14.53 -1.21 -7.91
N ILE A 72 -14.05 -0.30 -8.75
CA ILE A 72 -13.37 0.93 -8.36
C ILE A 72 -14.40 2.06 -8.22
N THR A 73 -14.20 2.91 -7.21
CA THR A 73 -15.05 4.07 -6.92
C THR A 73 -14.19 5.33 -6.89
N ASP A 74 -14.80 6.51 -6.98
CA ASP A 74 -14.11 7.81 -7.01
C ASP A 74 -13.29 8.13 -5.74
N THR A 75 -13.39 7.30 -4.69
CA THR A 75 -12.60 7.43 -3.46
C THR A 75 -11.48 6.39 -3.36
N MET A 76 -11.20 5.65 -4.43
CA MET A 76 -10.17 4.61 -4.51
C MET A 76 -9.21 4.90 -5.66
N PHE A 77 -7.97 4.42 -5.56
CA PHE A 77 -7.00 4.47 -6.66
C PHE A 77 -6.14 3.21 -6.69
N CYS A 78 -5.62 2.86 -7.86
CA CYS A 78 -4.69 1.74 -7.98
C CYS A 78 -3.24 2.24 -7.91
N ALA A 79 -2.36 1.43 -7.33
CA ALA A 79 -0.93 1.61 -7.45
C ALA A 79 -0.26 0.24 -7.57
N GLY A 80 0.81 0.15 -8.34
CA GLY A 80 1.48 -1.12 -8.63
C GLY A 80 2.04 -1.18 -10.04
N TYR A 81 2.47 -2.38 -10.43
CA TYR A 81 2.97 -2.67 -11.77
C TYR A 81 2.01 -3.64 -12.46
N LEU A 82 1.54 -3.31 -13.66
CA LEU A 82 0.60 -4.15 -14.42
C LEU A 82 1.20 -5.51 -14.79
N GLU A 83 2.54 -5.58 -14.87
CA GLU A 83 3.28 -6.81 -15.10
C GLU A 83 3.31 -7.74 -13.88
N GLY A 84 2.89 -7.25 -12.71
CA GLY A 84 2.90 -7.96 -11.45
C GLY A 84 4.29 -8.07 -10.80
N GLY A 85 4.42 -8.94 -9.79
CA GLY A 85 5.66 -9.22 -9.08
C GLY A 85 6.04 -8.24 -7.96
N LYS A 86 5.39 -7.07 -7.88
CA LYS A 86 5.62 -6.06 -6.84
C LYS A 86 4.28 -5.46 -6.40
N ASP A 87 3.87 -5.81 -5.19
CA ASP A 87 2.59 -5.36 -4.62
C ASP A 87 2.57 -5.53 -3.09
N SER A 88 1.57 -4.94 -2.45
CA SER A 88 1.13 -5.29 -1.11
C SER A 88 0.50 -6.70 -1.07
N CYS A 89 0.77 -7.46 -0.01
CA CYS A 89 0.22 -8.80 0.15
C CYS A 89 -0.23 -9.06 1.59
N GLN A 90 -1.38 -9.72 1.73
CA GLN A 90 -1.93 -10.08 3.04
C GLN A 90 -1.19 -11.28 3.64
N LYS A 91 -1.15 -11.33 4.97
CA LYS A 91 -0.51 -12.41 5.73
C LYS A 91 -1.22 -13.78 5.57
N ASP A 92 -2.51 -13.77 5.21
CA ASP A 92 -3.35 -14.97 5.25
C ASP A 92 -3.99 -15.36 3.90
N HIS A 93 -3.73 -14.62 2.81
CA HIS A 93 -4.29 -14.90 1.48
C HIS A 93 -3.21 -14.84 0.39
N PRO A 94 -3.03 -15.89 -0.44
CA PRO A 94 -2.02 -15.96 -1.50
C PRO A 94 -2.34 -15.12 -2.75
N GLY A 95 -3.31 -14.20 -2.67
CA GLY A 95 -3.72 -13.34 -3.78
C GLY A 95 -3.02 -11.99 -3.71
N VAL A 96 -2.22 -11.70 -4.75
CA VAL A 96 -1.67 -10.37 -5.04
C VAL A 96 -2.85 -9.51 -5.49
N TYR A 97 -3.33 -8.64 -4.62
CA TYR A 97 -4.37 -7.67 -4.96
C TYR A 97 -3.77 -6.29 -4.82
N GLY A 98 -3.49 -5.66 -5.95
CA GLY A 98 -3.11 -4.27 -6.05
C GLY A 98 -4.28 -3.46 -5.57
N LYS A 99 -4.29 -3.16 -4.27
CA LYS A 99 -5.36 -2.39 -3.64
C LYS A 99 -4.72 -1.34 -2.76
N VAL A 100 -4.57 -0.15 -3.33
CA VAL A 100 -4.45 1.06 -2.51
C VAL A 100 -5.87 1.63 -2.35
N ILE A 101 -6.18 2.08 -1.14
CA ILE A 101 -7.54 2.32 -0.62
C ILE A 101 -8.15 3.55 -1.24
#